data_AF-A0AAE1CIK9-F1
#
_entry.id   AF-A0AAE1CIK9-F1
#
_cell.length_a   1.000
_cell.length_b   1.000
_cell.length_c   1.000
_cell.angle_alpha   90.00
_cell.angle_beta   90.00
_cell.angle_gamma   90.00
#
_symmetry.space_group_name_H-M   'P 1'
#
loop_
_entity.id
_entity.type
_entity.pdbx_description
1 polymer ?
#
loop_
_entity_poly.entity_id
_entity_poly.type
_entity_poly.pdbx_seq_one_letter_code
_entity_poly.pdbx_strand_id
1 'polypeptide(L)'
;MSRLSSSISRTAIFASHDLHECTMYYPMRSIRTHEYQLIHNLNFLMPFTIDQDFFASPTFQDLLERTRLGQPLHWYKTLKEYYYRPQWELYDIRTDPREEVNLAGNESYALIFKSLKTQLNAWQNITADPWICAPHGVLEFQGKYKAHPRCLSLENGLKNEL
;
A
#
# COMPACT_ATOMS: atom_id res chain seq x y z
N MET A 1 9.44 27.85 -16.99
CA MET A 1 8.76 26.99 -15.98
C MET A 1 9.47 25.64 -15.98
N SER A 2 10.35 25.38 -15.01
CA SER A 2 11.08 24.11 -14.92
C SER A 2 10.12 23.01 -14.50
N ARG A 3 9.85 22.05 -15.39
CA ARG A 3 9.21 20.79 -15.00
C ARG A 3 10.16 20.11 -14.00
N LEU A 4 9.75 20.00 -12.74
CA LEU A 4 10.39 19.09 -11.79
C LEU A 4 10.11 17.68 -12.30
N SER A 5 10.98 17.20 -13.19
CA SER A 5 11.08 15.81 -13.57
C SER A 5 11.60 15.07 -12.35
N SER A 6 10.71 14.63 -11.46
CA SER A 6 11.03 13.50 -10.59
C SER A 6 11.29 12.32 -11.52
N SER A 7 12.55 12.00 -11.77
CA SER A 7 12.92 10.92 -12.68
C SER A 7 12.40 9.61 -12.09
N ILE A 8 11.29 9.11 -12.61
CA ILE A 8 10.84 7.75 -12.36
C ILE A 8 11.99 6.83 -12.80
N SER A 9 12.46 5.96 -11.90
CA SER A 9 13.48 5.00 -12.27
C SER A 9 12.98 4.13 -13.42
N ARG A 10 13.75 4.03 -14.51
CA ARG A 10 13.40 3.17 -15.67
C ARG A 10 13.34 1.67 -15.31
N THR A 11 13.83 1.29 -14.13
CA THR A 11 13.82 -0.08 -13.62
C THR A 11 12.79 -0.31 -12.51
N ALA A 12 12.00 0.69 -12.14
CA ALA A 12 10.92 0.53 -11.18
C ALA A 12 9.68 -0.09 -11.83
N ILE A 13 9.07 -1.04 -11.13
CA ILE A 13 7.78 -1.64 -11.47
C ILE A 13 6.74 -1.04 -10.53
N PHE A 14 5.58 -0.67 -11.07
CA PHE A 14 4.47 -0.11 -10.31
C PHE A 14 3.28 -1.06 -10.40
N ALA A 15 2.49 -1.13 -9.33
CA ALA A 15 1.23 -1.86 -9.33
C ALA A 15 0.12 -1.07 -8.62
N SER A 16 -1.11 -1.29 -9.08
CA SER A 16 -2.33 -0.76 -8.49
C SER A 16 -3.32 -1.90 -8.35
N HIS A 17 -3.91 -2.01 -7.16
CA HIS A 17 -5.02 -2.91 -6.86
C HIS A 17 -6.10 -2.10 -6.15
N ASP A 18 -7.37 -2.29 -6.51
CA ASP A 18 -8.48 -1.58 -5.89
C ASP A 18 -9.43 -2.56 -5.22
N LEU A 19 -10.06 -3.41 -6.03
CA LEU A 19 -10.95 -4.47 -5.60
C LEU A 19 -10.51 -5.81 -6.19
N HIS A 20 -10.87 -6.90 -5.50
CA HIS A 20 -10.84 -8.24 -6.06
C HIS A 20 -12.27 -8.71 -6.39
N GLU A 21 -13.08 -9.06 -5.39
CA GLU A 21 -14.55 -9.10 -5.50
C GLU A 21 -15.15 -7.71 -5.24
N CYS A 22 -16.39 -7.48 -5.65
CA CYS A 22 -17.06 -6.19 -5.41
C CYS A 22 -17.25 -5.84 -3.92
N THR A 23 -17.20 -6.84 -3.04
CA THR A 23 -17.27 -6.70 -1.57
C THR A 23 -15.91 -6.47 -0.93
N MET A 24 -14.81 -6.62 -1.69
CA MET A 24 -13.44 -6.63 -1.19
C MET A 24 -12.72 -5.30 -1.44
N TYR A 25 -13.13 -4.25 -0.72
CA TYR A 25 -12.52 -2.92 -0.84
C TYR A 25 -11.26 -2.80 0.03
N TYR A 26 -10.10 -3.12 -0.55
CA TYR A 26 -8.79 -2.92 0.07
C TYR A 26 -7.75 -2.38 -0.94
N PRO A 27 -7.86 -1.10 -1.35
CA PRO A 27 -6.98 -0.56 -2.36
C PRO A 27 -5.53 -0.46 -1.88
N MET A 28 -4.61 -0.85 -2.77
CA MET A 28 -3.17 -0.84 -2.54
C MET A 28 -2.45 -0.21 -3.74
N ARG A 29 -1.36 0.49 -3.45
CA ARG A 29 -0.43 1.01 -4.45
C ARG A 29 0.97 0.56 -4.10
N SER A 30 1.76 0.13 -5.08
CA SER A 30 3.13 -0.28 -4.81
C SER A 30 4.11 0.14 -5.88
N ILE A 31 5.35 0.30 -5.43
CA ILE A 31 6.53 0.47 -6.27
C ILE A 31 7.57 -0.55 -5.83
N ARG A 32 8.12 -1.29 -6.78
CA ARG A 32 9.21 -2.24 -6.58
C ARG A 32 10.39 -1.84 -7.45
N THR A 33 11.55 -1.73 -6.82
CA THR A 33 12.85 -1.58 -7.49
C THR A 33 13.61 -2.90 -7.41
N HIS A 34 14.87 -2.93 -7.84
CA HIS A 34 15.71 -4.11 -7.65
C HIS A 34 16.04 -4.38 -6.17
N GLU A 35 15.98 -3.36 -5.30
CA GLU A 35 16.46 -3.47 -3.91
C GLU A 35 15.36 -3.31 -2.87
N TYR A 36 14.30 -2.57 -3.20
CA TYR A 36 13.25 -2.23 -2.25
C TYR A 36 11.86 -2.36 -2.85
N GLN A 37 10.90 -2.73 -2.00
CA GLN A 37 9.47 -2.68 -2.29
C GLN A 37 8.78 -1.78 -1.27
N LEU A 38 7.96 -0.84 -1.76
CA LEU A 38 7.08 -0.01 -0.95
C LEU A 38 5.63 -0.31 -1.31
N ILE A 39 4.79 -0.55 -0.32
CA ILE A 39 3.34 -0.74 -0.42
C ILE A 39 2.63 0.33 0.41
N HIS A 40 1.60 0.93 -0.18
CA HIS A 40 0.64 1.81 0.48
C HIS A 40 -0.70 1.09 0.58
N ASN A 41 -1.12 0.77 1.80
CA ASN A 41 -2.46 0.25 2.09
C ASN A 41 -3.41 1.42 2.38
N LEU A 42 -4.33 1.72 1.48
CA LEU A 42 -5.21 2.88 1.62
C LEU A 42 -6.28 2.64 2.70
N ASN A 43 -6.76 1.40 2.84
CA ASN A 43 -7.80 1.02 3.81
C ASN A 43 -7.24 0.25 5.02
N PHE A 44 -6.04 0.60 5.48
CA PHE A 44 -5.25 -0.15 6.46
C PHE A 44 -5.87 -0.32 7.86
N LEU A 45 -6.84 0.53 8.22
CA LEU A 45 -7.57 0.42 9.49
C LEU A 45 -8.62 -0.70 9.48
N MET A 46 -8.99 -1.20 8.30
CA MET A 46 -9.88 -2.33 8.12
C MET A 46 -9.06 -3.61 7.89
N PRO A 47 -9.59 -4.79 8.25
CA PRO A 47 -8.90 -6.05 7.97
C PRO A 47 -8.77 -6.29 6.45
N PHE A 48 -7.64 -6.85 6.03
CA PHE A 48 -7.45 -7.37 4.68
C PHE A 48 -8.56 -8.39 4.35
N THR A 49 -9.16 -8.24 3.18
CA THR A 49 -10.31 -9.03 2.77
C THR A 49 -9.89 -10.39 2.19
N ILE A 50 -10.71 -11.42 2.39
CA ILE A 50 -10.49 -12.77 1.86
C ILE A 50 -11.58 -13.08 0.84
N ASP A 51 -11.18 -13.54 -0.34
CA ASP A 51 -12.09 -14.00 -1.39
C ASP A 51 -12.69 -15.37 -1.06
N GLN A 52 -13.86 -15.64 -1.61
CA GLN A 52 -14.63 -16.84 -1.29
C GLN A 52 -13.92 -18.13 -1.70
N ASP A 53 -13.23 -18.09 -2.85
CA ASP A 53 -12.51 -19.23 -3.40
C ASP A 53 -11.28 -19.59 -2.53
N PHE A 54 -10.46 -18.61 -2.16
CA PHE A 54 -9.33 -18.83 -1.26
C PHE A 54 -9.80 -19.21 0.15
N PHE A 55 -10.88 -18.60 0.66
CA PHE A 55 -11.47 -18.97 1.94
C PHE A 55 -11.79 -20.47 1.99
N ALA A 56 -12.39 -21.01 0.94
CA ALA A 56 -12.76 -22.42 0.85
C ALA A 56 -11.56 -23.38 0.70
N SER A 57 -10.35 -22.87 0.45
CA SER A 57 -9.17 -23.71 0.23
C SER A 57 -8.78 -24.51 1.49
N PRO A 58 -8.33 -25.78 1.35
CA PRO A 58 -7.86 -26.57 2.48
C PRO A 58 -6.73 -25.89 3.28
N THR A 59 -5.84 -25.18 2.58
CA THR A 59 -4.73 -24.43 3.19
C THR A 59 -5.24 -23.33 4.13
N PHE A 60 -6.21 -22.52 3.69
CA PHE A 60 -6.73 -21.44 4.52
C PHE A 60 -7.61 -21.98 5.66
N GLN A 61 -8.36 -23.06 5.43
CA GLN A 61 -9.14 -23.72 6.48
C GLN A 61 -8.25 -24.29 7.60
N ASP A 62 -7.15 -24.96 7.28
CA ASP A 62 -6.16 -25.43 8.28
C ASP A 62 -5.57 -24.25 9.08
N LEU A 63 -5.23 -23.14 8.41
CA LEU A 63 -4.73 -21.94 9.07
C LEU A 63 -5.75 -21.33 10.05
N LEU A 64 -7.03 -21.28 9.66
CA LEU A 64 -8.12 -20.81 10.52
C LEU A 64 -8.33 -21.73 11.73
N GLU A 65 -8.35 -23.04 11.52
CA GLU A 65 -8.53 -24.02 12.59
C GLU A 65 -7.38 -23.96 13.61
N ARG A 66 -6.12 -24.02 13.14
CA ARG A 66 -4.95 -23.90 14.01
C ARG A 66 -4.94 -22.61 14.78
N THR A 67 -5.32 -21.49 14.15
CA THR A 67 -5.43 -20.20 14.85
C THR A 67 -6.48 -20.25 15.97
N ARG A 68 -7.67 -20.82 15.71
CA ARG A 68 -8.73 -20.96 16.73
C ARG A 68 -8.30 -21.85 17.89
N LEU A 69 -7.54 -22.90 17.60
CA LEU A 69 -7.05 -23.87 18.60
C LEU A 69 -5.75 -23.43 19.29
N GLY A 70 -5.15 -22.29 18.90
CA GLY A 70 -3.87 -21.84 19.43
C GLY A 70 -2.69 -22.76 19.08
N GLN A 71 -2.78 -23.47 17.95
CA GLN A 71 -1.75 -24.39 17.48
C GLN A 71 -0.70 -23.68 16.62
N PRO A 72 0.51 -24.27 16.46
CA PRO A 72 1.51 -23.77 15.52
C PRO A 72 0.96 -23.72 14.09
N LEU A 73 1.07 -22.55 13.45
CA LEU A 73 0.57 -22.31 12.10
C LEU A 73 1.51 -22.82 11.00
N HIS A 74 2.78 -23.06 11.33
CA HIS A 74 3.85 -23.34 10.36
C HIS A 74 3.90 -22.33 9.21
N TRP A 75 3.51 -21.09 9.49
CA TRP A 75 3.51 -19.96 8.60
C TRP A 75 4.36 -18.84 9.22
N TYR A 76 4.98 -18.03 8.37
CA TYR A 76 5.87 -16.93 8.78
C TYR A 76 5.12 -15.67 9.25
N LYS A 77 3.78 -15.73 9.29
CA LYS A 77 2.89 -14.69 9.83
C LYS A 77 1.79 -15.31 10.66
N THR A 78 1.05 -14.47 11.37
CA THR A 78 -0.24 -14.78 11.99
C THR A 78 -1.39 -14.20 11.17
N LEU A 79 -2.61 -14.72 11.37
CA LEU A 79 -3.80 -14.10 10.77
C LEU A 79 -3.98 -12.64 11.22
N LYS A 80 -3.61 -12.29 12.45
CA LYS A 80 -3.71 -10.92 12.95
C LYS A 80 -2.84 -9.96 12.14
N GLU A 81 -1.59 -10.33 11.89
CA GLU A 81 -0.66 -9.53 11.08
C GLU A 81 -1.08 -9.49 9.61
N TYR A 82 -1.65 -10.58 9.09
CA TYR A 82 -2.14 -10.63 7.72
C TYR A 82 -3.35 -9.73 7.49
N TYR A 83 -4.27 -9.67 8.45
CA TYR A 83 -5.45 -8.83 8.39
C TYR A 83 -5.15 -7.36 8.67
N TYR A 84 -4.41 -7.05 9.73
CA TYR A 84 -4.19 -5.67 10.16
C TYR A 84 -2.80 -5.19 9.77
N ARG A 85 -2.69 -4.72 8.52
CA ARG A 85 -1.43 -4.24 7.96
C ARG A 85 -1.26 -2.75 8.26
N PRO A 86 -0.03 -2.25 8.42
CA PRO A 86 0.21 -0.82 8.57
C PRO A 86 -0.08 -0.08 7.26
N GLN A 87 -0.31 1.23 7.33
CA GLN A 87 -0.55 2.06 6.14
C GLN A 87 0.59 1.96 5.13
N TRP A 88 1.82 1.91 5.61
CA TRP A 88 3.03 1.85 4.79
C TRP A 88 3.86 0.64 5.16
N GLU A 89 4.28 -0.10 4.14
CA GLU A 89 5.17 -1.25 4.26
C GLU A 89 6.37 -1.06 3.33
N LEU A 90 7.58 -0.98 3.89
CA LEU A 90 8.83 -0.88 3.14
C LEU A 90 9.70 -2.10 3.44
N TYR A 91 10.15 -2.80 2.40
CA TYR A 91 10.96 -4.00 2.54
C TYR A 91 12.26 -3.87 1.74
N ASP A 92 13.38 -4.29 2.32
CA ASP A 92 14.64 -4.55 1.61
C ASP A 92 14.61 -5.98 1.07
N ILE A 93 14.27 -6.12 -0.20
CA ILE A 93 14.01 -7.42 -0.84
C ILE A 93 15.30 -8.21 -1.10
N ARG A 94 16.48 -7.58 -0.97
CA ARG A 94 17.77 -8.28 -1.10
C ARG A 94 18.11 -9.05 0.15
N THR A 95 17.85 -8.46 1.32
CA THR A 95 18.18 -9.06 2.62
C THR A 95 16.98 -9.78 3.24
N ASP A 96 15.77 -9.35 2.91
CA ASP A 96 14.51 -9.92 3.39
C ASP A 96 13.59 -10.28 2.21
N PRO A 97 13.87 -11.39 1.50
CA PRO A 97 13.07 -11.83 0.36
C PRO A 97 11.65 -12.29 0.74
N ARG A 98 11.35 -12.44 2.03
CA ARG A 98 10.03 -12.85 2.54
C ARG A 98 9.18 -11.69 3.04
N GLU A 99 9.72 -10.48 3.05
CA GLU A 99 8.98 -9.26 3.42
C GLU A 99 8.37 -9.39 4.83
N GLU A 100 9.22 -9.82 5.76
CA GLU A 100 8.88 -10.03 7.17
C GLU A 100 9.13 -8.78 8.02
N VAL A 101 10.15 -7.98 7.68
CA VAL A 101 10.59 -6.82 8.47
C VAL A 101 10.21 -5.53 7.76
N ASN A 102 9.15 -4.88 8.24
CA ASN A 102 8.75 -3.57 7.73
C ASN A 102 9.68 -2.44 8.22
N LEU A 103 10.27 -1.72 7.28
CA LEU A 103 11.24 -0.64 7.48
C LEU A 103 10.63 0.76 7.35
N ALA A 104 9.33 0.91 7.11
CA ALA A 104 8.70 2.19 6.80
C ALA A 104 8.83 3.23 7.94
N GLY A 105 8.89 2.76 9.19
CA GLY A 105 9.13 3.60 10.37
C GLY A 105 10.60 3.72 10.81
N ASN A 106 11.54 3.11 10.08
CA ASN A 106 12.95 3.11 10.46
C ASN A 106 13.65 4.36 9.91
N GLU A 107 14.20 5.19 10.81
CA GLU A 107 14.85 6.46 10.46
C GLU A 107 16.02 6.28 9.46
N SER A 108 16.76 5.17 9.55
CA SER A 108 17.87 4.86 8.63
C SER A 108 17.39 4.68 7.18
N TYR A 109 16.11 4.36 6.97
CA TYR A 109 15.49 4.15 5.66
C TYR A 109 14.61 5.33 5.21
N ALA A 110 14.56 6.43 5.96
CA ALA A 110 13.66 7.56 5.69
C ALA A 110 13.86 8.18 4.30
N LEU A 111 15.11 8.27 3.83
CA LEU A 111 15.41 8.80 2.48
C LEU A 111 14.92 7.86 1.37
N ILE A 112 15.07 6.55 1.56
CA ILE A 112 14.59 5.53 0.62
C ILE A 112 13.06 5.56 0.58
N PHE A 113 12.41 5.56 1.75
CA PHE A 113 10.96 5.68 1.88
C PHE A 113 10.43 6.91 1.14
N LYS A 114 10.99 8.09 1.42
CA LYS A 114 10.57 9.35 0.78
C LYS A 114 10.76 9.32 -0.75
N SER A 115 11.88 8.77 -1.21
CA SER A 115 12.17 8.63 -2.65
C SER A 115 11.16 7.74 -3.36
N LEU A 116 10.89 6.54 -2.81
CA LEU A 116 9.94 5.59 -3.39
C LEU A 116 8.51 6.15 -3.35
N LYS A 117 8.11 6.77 -2.25
CA LYS A 117 6.80 7.42 -2.11
C LYS A 117 6.61 8.55 -3.12
N THR A 118 7.63 9.38 -3.34
CA THR A 118 7.60 10.45 -4.35
C THR A 118 7.43 9.86 -5.76
N GLN A 119 8.16 8.79 -6.09
CA GLN A 119 8.03 8.12 -7.39
C GLN A 119 6.66 7.46 -7.56
N LEU A 120 6.12 6.83 -6.52
CA LEU A 120 4.80 6.23 -6.52
C LEU A 120 3.71 7.28 -6.77
N ASN A 121 3.76 8.41 -6.05
CA ASN A 121 2.81 9.51 -6.25
C ASN A 121 2.94 10.14 -7.65
N ALA A 122 4.17 10.34 -8.15
CA ALA A 122 4.38 10.82 -9.51
C ALA A 122 3.79 9.86 -10.55
N TRP A 123 3.95 8.54 -10.35
CA TRP A 123 3.34 7.51 -11.19
C TRP A 123 1.81 7.58 -11.16
N GLN A 124 1.20 7.62 -9.97
CA GLN A 124 -0.26 7.79 -9.81
C GLN A 124 -0.78 9.04 -10.54
N ASN A 125 -0.04 10.14 -10.49
CA ASN A 125 -0.44 11.37 -11.16
C ASN A 125 -0.38 11.25 -12.70
N ILE A 126 0.68 10.65 -13.26
CA ILE A 126 0.79 10.48 -14.72
C ILE A 126 -0.19 9.45 -15.29
N THR A 127 -0.62 8.49 -14.47
CA THR A 127 -1.64 7.50 -14.85
C THR A 127 -3.06 7.93 -14.51
N ALA A 128 -3.24 9.15 -13.98
CA ALA A 128 -4.53 9.71 -13.57
C ALA A 128 -5.31 8.80 -12.60
N ASP A 129 -4.61 8.25 -11.61
CA ASP A 129 -5.19 7.38 -10.57
C ASP A 129 -6.29 8.10 -9.77
N PRO A 130 -7.54 7.60 -9.78
CA PRO A 130 -8.64 8.21 -9.03
C PRO A 130 -8.43 8.22 -7.50
N TRP A 131 -7.58 7.34 -6.97
CA TRP A 131 -7.29 7.23 -5.53
C TRP A 131 -6.08 8.06 -5.07
N ILE A 132 -5.49 8.90 -5.93
CA ILE A 132 -4.26 9.65 -5.61
C ILE A 132 -4.29 10.46 -4.31
N CYS A 133 -5.47 10.90 -3.87
CA CYS A 133 -5.64 11.67 -2.63
C CYS A 133 -6.15 10.85 -1.43
N ALA A 134 -6.56 9.61 -1.66
CA ALA A 134 -7.05 8.75 -0.59
C ALA A 134 -5.88 8.18 0.24
N PRO A 135 -6.09 7.87 1.53
CA PRO A 135 -7.34 8.00 2.30
C PRO A 135 -7.50 9.34 3.06
N HIS A 136 -6.50 10.22 3.03
CA HIS A 136 -6.47 11.44 3.86
C HIS A 136 -7.17 12.65 3.21
N GLY A 137 -7.52 12.57 1.93
CA GLY A 137 -8.04 13.70 1.18
C GLY A 137 -8.89 13.34 -0.04
N VAL A 138 -9.36 14.39 -0.71
CA VAL A 138 -10.18 14.31 -1.93
C VAL A 138 -9.47 15.05 -3.05
N LEU A 139 -9.47 14.47 -4.24
CA LEU A 139 -9.03 15.16 -5.45
C LEU A 139 -10.09 16.17 -5.86
N GLU A 140 -9.80 17.45 -5.72
CA GLU A 140 -10.66 18.51 -6.26
C GLU A 140 -10.23 18.80 -7.70
N PHE A 141 -11.07 18.36 -8.65
CA PHE A 141 -10.88 18.62 -10.08
C PHE A 141 -12.11 19.24 -10.76
N GLN A 142 -13.19 19.50 -10.01
CA GLN A 142 -14.47 19.98 -10.58
C GLN A 142 -14.77 21.45 -10.25
N GLY A 143 -14.29 21.98 -9.13
CA GLY A 143 -14.65 23.30 -8.64
C GLY A 143 -13.50 24.29 -8.75
N LYS A 144 -13.11 24.89 -7.62
CA LYS A 144 -12.13 25.99 -7.53
C LYS A 144 -10.77 25.59 -8.11
N TYR A 145 -10.40 24.31 -8.01
CA TYR A 145 -9.10 23.82 -8.45
C TYR A 145 -9.13 23.12 -9.81
N LYS A 146 -10.22 23.23 -10.58
CA LYS A 146 -10.35 22.59 -11.90
C LYS A 146 -9.18 22.83 -12.87
N ALA A 147 -8.58 24.03 -12.87
CA ALA A 147 -7.43 24.34 -13.74
C ALA A 147 -6.12 23.69 -13.26
N HIS A 148 -6.01 23.40 -11.96
CA HIS A 148 -4.84 22.80 -11.33
C HIS A 148 -5.31 21.89 -10.20
N PRO A 149 -5.80 20.67 -10.50
CA PRO A 149 -6.37 19.77 -9.51
C PRO A 149 -5.42 19.52 -8.34
N ARG A 150 -5.95 19.44 -7.12
CA ARG A 150 -5.16 19.22 -5.90
C ARG A 150 -5.88 18.29 -4.94
N CYS A 151 -5.09 17.59 -4.13
CA CYS A 151 -5.60 16.88 -2.97
C CYS A 151 -5.91 17.87 -1.84
N LEU A 152 -7.15 17.85 -1.36
CA LEU A 152 -7.60 18.62 -0.20
C LEU A 152 -7.81 17.69 0.99
N SER A 153 -7.38 18.11 2.17
CA SER A 153 -7.54 17.36 3.43
C SER A 153 -9.01 17.11 3.76
N LEU A 154 -9.30 15.92 4.28
CA LEU A 154 -10.60 15.58 4.89
C LEU A 154 -10.68 15.91 6.39
N GLU A 155 -9.58 16.34 7.01
CA GLU A 155 -9.47 16.50 8.47
C GLU A 155 -9.87 15.22 9.26
N ASN A 156 -9.61 14.05 8.67
CA ASN A 156 -10.02 12.75 9.23
C ASN A 156 -8.96 12.10 10.15
N GLY A 157 -7.99 12.88 10.63
CA GLY A 157 -6.90 12.41 11.49
C GLY A 157 -5.78 11.65 10.78
N LEU A 158 -5.91 11.36 9.49
CA LEU A 158 -4.84 10.78 8.67
C LEU A 158 -4.00 11.90 8.05
N LYS A 159 -2.68 11.78 8.11
CA LYS A 159 -1.76 12.82 7.63
C LYS A 159 -1.51 12.70 6.14
N ASN A 160 -1.55 13.83 5.44
CA ASN A 160 -0.93 13.96 4.13
C ASN A 160 0.59 14.08 4.32
N GLU A 161 1.32 12.98 4.14
CA GLU A 161 2.76 12.94 4.34
C GLU A 161 3.55 13.05 3.00
N LEU A 162 2.97 13.75 2.02
CA LEU A 162 3.63 14.10 0.75
C LEU A 162 4.32 15.46 0.85
#